data_AF-A0A930TXD3-F1
#
_entry.id   AF-A0A930TXD3-F1
#
_cell.length_a   1.000
_cell.length_b   1.000
_cell.length_c   1.000
_cell.angle_alpha   90.00
_cell.angle_beta   90.00
_cell.angle_gamma   90.00
#
_symmetry.space_group_name_H-M   'P 1'
#
loop_
_entity.id
_entity.type
_entity.pdbx_description
1 polymer ?
#
loop_
_entity_poly.entity_id
_entity_poly.type
_entity_poly.pdbx_seq_one_letter_code
_entity_poly.pdbx_strand_id
1 'polypeptide(L)'
;MRSLQKDWGPWSPWGRFVRQREQLDRLLYAEIGDRRAHPDPDRQDILTLMLAAKDENGNGMSDLELRDELMTLLLAGHETTASALSWALYWIHCNPAIEQRLRDEVQPAIASEPFDLGAIARLPYLNAVCQEAL
;
A
#
# COMPACT_ATOMS: atom_id res chain seq x y z
N MET A 1 15.57 16.86 20.93
CA MET A 1 14.23 16.34 20.53
C MET A 1 13.45 15.56 21.62
N ARG A 2 14.01 15.26 22.81
CA ARG A 2 13.28 14.53 23.88
C ARG A 2 12.07 15.28 24.49
N SER A 3 11.99 16.61 24.35
CA SER A 3 10.86 17.41 24.87
C SER A 3 9.56 17.14 24.13
N LEU A 4 9.62 16.79 22.85
CA LEU A 4 8.45 16.46 22.03
C LEU A 4 7.92 15.04 22.28
N GLN A 5 8.72 14.15 22.90
CA GLN A 5 8.36 12.74 23.17
C GLN A 5 7.68 12.54 24.54
N LYS A 6 7.07 13.59 25.10
CA LYS A 6 6.32 13.46 26.35
C LYS A 6 4.85 13.15 26.03
N ASP A 7 4.37 12.00 26.51
CA ASP A 7 2.94 11.66 26.44
C ASP A 7 2.19 12.37 27.57
N TRP A 8 1.37 13.37 27.21
CA TRP A 8 0.51 14.08 28.16
C TRP A 8 -0.96 13.70 27.91
N GLY A 9 -1.19 12.47 27.41
CA GLY A 9 -2.51 12.01 27.01
C GLY A 9 -2.91 12.46 25.61
N PRO A 10 -4.20 12.31 25.23
CA PRO A 10 -4.78 12.54 23.88
C PRO A 10 -4.40 13.84 23.19
N TRP A 11 -4.01 14.83 23.99
CA TRP A 11 -3.81 16.20 23.54
C TRP A 11 -2.39 16.47 23.05
N SER A 12 -1.38 15.71 23.49
CA SER A 12 0.00 15.90 23.03
C SER A 12 0.27 15.23 21.68
N PRO A 13 1.11 15.83 20.81
CA PRO A 13 1.47 15.24 19.52
C PRO A 13 2.02 13.81 19.66
N TRP A 14 2.90 13.59 20.63
CA TRP A 14 3.49 12.28 20.89
C TRP A 14 2.49 11.26 21.41
N GLY A 15 1.61 11.66 22.34
CA GLY A 15 0.58 10.76 22.80
C GLY A 15 -0.33 10.31 21.66
N ARG A 16 -0.74 11.23 20.77
CA ARG A 16 -1.55 10.89 19.59
C ARG A 16 -0.83 9.89 18.70
N PHE A 17 0.44 10.14 18.40
CA PHE A 17 1.28 9.24 17.62
C PHE A 17 1.36 7.84 18.24
N VAL A 18 1.63 7.74 19.55
CA VAL A 18 1.70 6.44 20.26
C VAL A 18 0.38 5.68 20.13
N ARG A 19 -0.76 6.34 20.36
CA ARG A 19 -2.09 5.70 20.25
C ARG A 19 -2.44 5.28 18.80
N GLN A 20 -2.08 6.09 17.81
CA GLN A 20 -2.26 5.74 16.41
C GLN A 20 -1.41 4.52 16.02
N ARG A 21 -0.15 4.50 16.45
CA ARG A 21 0.74 3.35 16.27
C ARG A 21 0.19 2.10 16.95
N GLU A 22 -0.28 2.21 18.18
CA GLU A 22 -0.90 1.08 18.90
C GLU A 22 -2.15 0.55 18.19
N GLN A 23 -2.96 1.44 17.58
CA GLN A 23 -4.11 1.01 16.78
C GLN A 23 -3.68 0.26 15.54
N LEU A 24 -2.66 0.74 14.84
CA LEU A 24 -2.11 0.08 13.66
C LEU A 24 -1.49 -1.28 14.01
N ASP A 25 -0.71 -1.34 15.08
CA ASP A 25 -0.13 -2.58 15.60
C ASP A 25 -1.22 -3.61 15.92
N ARG A 26 -2.32 -3.20 16.56
CA ARG A 26 -3.45 -4.09 16.84
C ARG A 26 -4.05 -4.68 15.56
N LEU A 27 -4.20 -3.88 14.51
CA LEU A 27 -4.75 -4.36 13.23
C LEU A 27 -3.78 -5.33 12.54
N LEU A 28 -2.49 -5.02 12.54
CA LEU A 28 -1.47 -5.88 11.94
C LEU A 28 -1.36 -7.22 12.67
N TYR A 29 -1.31 -7.22 14.01
CA TYR A 29 -1.27 -8.46 14.77
C TYR A 29 -2.56 -9.28 14.64
N ALA A 30 -3.72 -8.63 14.52
CA ALA A 30 -4.97 -9.33 14.25
C ALA A 30 -4.94 -10.03 12.89
N GLU A 31 -4.50 -9.34 11.83
CA GLU A 31 -4.37 -9.94 10.49
C GLU A 31 -3.33 -11.07 10.49
N ILE A 32 -2.14 -10.88 11.10
CA ILE A 32 -1.11 -11.93 11.19
C ILE A 32 -1.66 -13.16 11.92
N GLY A 33 -2.34 -12.95 13.05
CA GLY A 33 -2.94 -14.02 13.84
C GLY A 33 -4.00 -14.79 13.05
N ASP A 34 -4.91 -14.07 12.38
CA ASP A 34 -5.94 -14.67 11.53
C ASP A 34 -5.32 -15.47 10.39
N ARG A 35 -4.31 -14.91 9.72
CA ARG A 35 -3.62 -15.56 8.59
C ARG A 35 -2.89 -16.84 9.00
N ARG A 36 -2.33 -16.89 10.20
CA ARG A 36 -1.72 -18.11 10.76
C ARG A 36 -2.76 -19.15 11.17
N ALA A 37 -3.89 -18.72 11.73
CA ALA A 37 -4.96 -19.61 12.17
C ALA A 37 -5.74 -20.22 11.00
N HIS A 38 -5.86 -19.47 9.90
CA HIS A 38 -6.62 -19.83 8.71
C HIS A 38 -5.76 -19.75 7.44
N PRO A 39 -4.82 -20.68 7.23
CA PRO A 39 -4.01 -20.72 6.02
C PRO A 39 -4.90 -20.92 4.79
N ASP A 40 -4.77 -20.01 3.83
CA ASP A 40 -5.45 -20.10 2.53
C ASP A 40 -4.38 -20.25 1.44
N PRO A 41 -4.27 -21.42 0.80
CA PRO A 41 -3.27 -21.69 -0.24
C PRO A 41 -3.55 -20.97 -1.56
N ASP A 42 -4.78 -20.51 -1.80
CA ASP A 42 -5.16 -19.84 -3.05
C ASP A 42 -4.91 -18.33 -3.00
N ARG A 43 -4.82 -17.76 -1.80
CA ARG A 43 -4.57 -16.32 -1.61
C ARG A 43 -3.09 -15.99 -1.82
N GLN A 44 -2.83 -15.08 -2.75
CA GLN A 44 -1.49 -14.59 -3.08
C GLN A 44 -1.36 -13.11 -2.73
N ASP A 45 -0.68 -12.82 -1.62
CA ASP A 45 -0.33 -11.45 -1.22
C ASP A 45 1.02 -11.42 -0.49
N ILE A 46 1.51 -10.21 -0.21
CA ILE A 46 2.81 -9.99 0.41
C ILE A 46 2.90 -10.68 1.78
N LEU A 47 1.87 -10.61 2.61
CA LEU A 47 1.88 -11.26 3.92
C LEU A 47 2.00 -12.77 3.79
N THR A 48 1.32 -13.36 2.82
CA THR A 48 1.42 -14.80 2.52
C THR A 48 2.84 -15.18 2.11
N LEU A 49 3.47 -14.38 1.26
CA LEU A 49 4.87 -14.58 0.85
C LEU A 49 5.82 -14.48 2.04
N MET A 50 5.61 -13.50 2.94
CA MET A 50 6.44 -13.33 4.14
C MET A 50 6.24 -14.45 5.16
N LEU A 51 5.02 -14.95 5.34
CA LEU A 51 4.73 -16.11 6.20
C LEU A 51 5.36 -17.40 5.68
N ALA A 52 5.46 -17.54 4.36
CA ALA A 52 6.09 -18.69 3.70
C ALA A 52 7.63 -18.59 3.65
N ALA A 53 8.18 -17.38 3.79
CA ALA A 53 9.62 -17.14 3.73
C ALA A 53 10.35 -17.82 4.90
N LYS A 54 11.53 -18.35 4.61
CA LYS A 54 12.42 -18.98 5.59
C LYS A 54 13.83 -18.44 5.44
N ASP A 55 14.53 -18.29 6.57
CA ASP A 55 15.94 -17.93 6.60
C ASP A 55 16.84 -19.12 6.16
N GLU A 56 18.16 -18.90 6.17
CA GLU A 56 19.17 -19.90 5.83
C GLU A 56 19.13 -21.14 6.75
N ASN A 57 18.57 -21.00 7.95
CA ASN A 57 18.42 -22.06 8.94
C ASN A 57 17.05 -22.76 8.86
N GLY A 58 16.16 -22.32 7.97
CA GLY A 58 14.82 -22.85 7.80
C GLY A 58 13.76 -22.27 8.74
N ASN A 59 14.08 -21.22 9.51
CA ASN A 59 13.16 -20.55 10.41
C ASN A 59 12.32 -19.52 9.64
N GLY A 60 11.02 -19.46 9.96
CA GLY A 60 10.13 -18.39 9.45
C GLY A 60 10.18 -17.15 10.34
N MET A 61 9.64 -16.04 9.83
CA MET A 61 9.55 -14.78 10.58
C MET A 61 8.63 -14.91 11.81
N SER A 62 9.05 -14.28 12.90
CA SER A 62 8.22 -14.02 14.08
C SER A 62 7.14 -12.97 13.79
N ASP A 63 6.11 -12.92 14.63
CA ASP A 63 5.03 -11.94 14.47
C ASP A 63 5.52 -10.49 14.60
N LEU A 64 6.56 -10.26 15.42
CA LEU A 64 7.19 -8.95 15.55
C LEU A 64 7.89 -8.54 14.24
N GLU A 65 8.67 -9.45 13.65
CA GLU A 65 9.36 -9.20 12.37
C GLU A 65 8.35 -8.97 11.25
N LEU A 66 7.30 -9.81 11.15
CA LEU A 66 6.22 -9.61 10.18
C LEU A 66 5.58 -8.23 10.33
N ARG A 67 5.25 -7.84 11.57
CA ARG A 67 4.66 -6.54 11.86
C ARG A 67 5.61 -5.39 11.46
N ASP A 68 6.90 -5.48 11.79
CA ASP A 68 7.88 -4.43 11.50
C ASP A 68 8.13 -4.27 10.00
N GLU A 69 8.20 -5.37 9.26
CA GLU A 69 8.35 -5.37 7.81
C GLU A 69 7.08 -4.87 7.09
N LEU A 70 5.89 -5.31 7.51
CA LEU A 70 4.62 -4.77 6.99
C LEU A 70 4.51 -3.26 7.22
N MET A 71 4.89 -2.79 8.42
CA MET A 71 4.94 -1.37 8.74
C MET A 71 5.89 -0.60 7.81
N THR A 72 7.06 -1.16 7.55
CA THR A 72 8.07 -0.57 6.66
C THR A 72 7.54 -0.44 5.24
N LEU A 73 6.92 -1.50 4.70
CA LEU A 73 6.32 -1.49 3.37
C LEU A 73 5.18 -0.47 3.25
N LEU A 74 4.31 -0.40 4.26
CA LEU A 74 3.20 0.56 4.29
C LEU A 74 3.70 1.99 4.26
N LEU A 75 4.68 2.34 5.10
CA LEU A 75 5.23 3.70 5.15
C LEU A 75 5.96 4.06 3.85
N ALA A 76 6.75 3.14 3.30
CA ALA A 76 7.48 3.37 2.05
C ALA A 76 6.55 3.62 0.85
N GLY A 77 5.45 2.87 0.76
CA GLY A 77 4.49 2.97 -0.35
C GLY A 77 3.46 4.08 -0.20
N HIS A 78 3.08 4.44 1.03
CA HIS A 78 1.96 5.35 1.27
C HIS A 78 2.27 6.78 0.82
N GLU A 79 3.36 7.38 1.30
CA GLU A 79 3.65 8.79 0.99
C GLU A 79 4.02 9.00 -0.48
N THR A 80 4.78 8.08 -1.06
CA THR A 80 5.24 8.15 -2.47
C THR A 80 4.06 7.98 -3.44
N THR A 81 3.24 6.94 -3.25
CA THR A 81 2.08 6.68 -4.11
C THR A 81 1.01 7.75 -3.96
N ALA A 82 0.73 8.20 -2.73
CA ALA A 82 -0.27 9.27 -2.50
C ALA A 82 0.15 10.58 -3.17
N SER A 83 1.45 10.94 -3.09
CA SER A 83 1.98 12.14 -3.73
C SER A 83 1.91 12.03 -5.25
N ALA A 84 2.35 10.90 -5.82
CA ALA A 84 2.31 10.65 -7.27
C ALA A 84 0.86 10.70 -7.81
N LEU A 85 -0.08 10.04 -7.13
CA LEU A 85 -1.50 10.08 -7.51
C LEU A 85 -2.08 11.48 -7.42
N SER A 86 -1.74 12.24 -6.38
CA SER A 86 -2.22 13.62 -6.22
C SER A 86 -1.78 14.50 -7.39
N TRP A 87 -0.51 14.40 -7.80
CA TRP A 87 0.01 15.14 -8.95
C TRP A 87 -0.55 14.65 -10.29
N ALA A 88 -0.63 13.33 -10.50
CA ALA A 88 -1.23 12.76 -11.70
C ALA A 88 -2.66 13.27 -11.90
N LEU A 89 -3.49 13.19 -10.86
CA LEU A 89 -4.88 13.66 -10.91
C LEU A 89 -4.96 15.18 -11.12
N TYR A 90 -4.09 15.96 -10.48
CA TYR A 90 -4.01 17.40 -10.70
C TYR A 90 -3.71 17.72 -12.18
N TRP A 91 -2.68 17.10 -12.77
CA TRP A 91 -2.28 17.37 -14.14
C TRP A 91 -3.30 16.89 -15.17
N ILE A 92 -3.94 15.73 -14.94
CA ILE A 92 -5.04 15.25 -15.76
C ILE A 92 -6.18 16.28 -15.75
N HIS A 93 -6.57 16.76 -14.56
CA HIS A 93 -7.66 17.73 -14.42
C HIS A 93 -7.35 19.07 -15.10
N CYS A 94 -6.11 19.56 -15.00
CA CYS A 94 -5.71 20.81 -15.65
C CYS A 94 -5.58 20.72 -17.17
N ASN A 95 -5.59 19.51 -17.75
CA ASN A 95 -5.37 19.29 -19.19
C ASN A 95 -6.48 18.40 -19.78
N PRO A 96 -7.62 18.98 -20.20
CA PRO A 96 -8.75 18.21 -20.73
C PRO A 96 -8.41 17.32 -21.93
N ALA A 97 -7.43 17.70 -22.74
CA ALA A 97 -6.95 16.87 -23.85
C ALA A 97 -6.26 15.57 -23.38
N ILE A 98 -5.51 15.63 -22.27
CA ILE A 98 -4.90 14.46 -21.63
C ILE A 98 -5.99 13.58 -21.03
N GLU A 99 -6.93 14.18 -20.31
CA GLU A 99 -8.07 13.45 -19.73
C GLU A 99 -8.85 12.69 -20.80
N GLN A 100 -9.24 13.37 -21.89
CA GLN A 100 -10.01 12.74 -22.96
C GLN A 100 -9.23 11.56 -23.58
N ARG A 101 -7.96 11.76 -23.92
CA ARG A 101 -7.12 10.72 -24.51
C ARG A 101 -6.92 9.53 -23.57
N LEU A 102 -6.78 9.78 -22.27
CA LEU A 102 -6.67 8.74 -21.25
C LEU A 102 -7.98 7.95 -21.14
N ARG A 103 -9.13 8.62 -21.15
CA ARG A 103 -10.45 7.96 -21.16
C ARG A 103 -10.62 7.10 -22.40
N ASP A 104 -10.25 7.60 -23.57
CA ASP A 104 -10.36 6.86 -24.83
C ASP A 104 -9.52 5.57 -24.82
N GLU A 105 -8.36 5.58 -24.17
CA GLU A 105 -7.51 4.39 -24.01
C GLU A 105 -8.02 3.42 -22.93
N VAL A 106 -8.47 3.94 -21.78
CA VAL A 106 -8.85 3.12 -20.61
C VAL A 106 -10.25 2.52 -20.76
N GLN A 107 -11.19 3.25 -21.37
CA GLN A 107 -12.61 2.86 -21.44
C GLN A 107 -12.83 1.48 -22.08
N PRO A 108 -12.18 1.12 -23.21
CA PRO A 108 -12.34 -0.20 -23.80
C PRO A 108 -11.76 -1.32 -22.91
N ALA A 109 -10.66 -1.03 -22.19
CA ALA A 109 -10.02 -2.01 -21.32
C ALA A 109 -10.88 -2.34 -20.09
N ILE A 110 -11.50 -1.34 -19.46
CA ILE A 110 -12.40 -1.56 -18.31
C ILE A 110 -13.72 -2.22 -18.70
N ALA A 111 -14.17 -2.05 -19.95
CA ALA A 111 -15.37 -2.67 -20.49
C ALA A 111 -15.12 -4.07 -21.08
N SER A 112 -13.89 -4.58 -21.00
CA SER A 112 -13.54 -5.89 -21.51
C SER A 112 -14.17 -7.01 -20.68
N GLU A 113 -14.64 -8.05 -21.36
CA GLU A 113 -15.10 -9.30 -20.72
C GLU A 113 -14.30 -10.48 -21.31
N PRO A 114 -13.53 -11.23 -20.47
CA PRO A 114 -13.35 -11.01 -19.04
C PRO A 114 -12.51 -9.77 -18.73
N PHE A 115 -12.75 -9.14 -17.57
CA PHE A 115 -11.95 -8.02 -17.10
C PHE A 115 -10.51 -8.48 -16.82
N ASP A 116 -9.53 -7.88 -17.51
CA ASP A 116 -8.10 -8.15 -17.31
C ASP A 116 -7.39 -6.92 -16.71
N LEU A 117 -7.12 -6.96 -15.40
CA LEU A 117 -6.35 -5.93 -14.72
C LEU A 117 -4.92 -5.80 -15.29
N GLY A 118 -4.33 -6.91 -15.74
CA GLY A 118 -3.01 -6.91 -16.37
C GLY A 118 -3.02 -6.17 -17.71
N ALA A 119 -4.11 -6.17 -18.45
CA ALA A 119 -4.25 -5.39 -19.68
C ALA A 119 -4.25 -3.89 -19.39
N ILE A 120 -4.95 -3.45 -18.33
CA ILE A 120 -4.96 -2.05 -17.89
C ILE A 120 -3.54 -1.59 -17.52
N ALA A 121 -2.81 -2.39 -16.77
CA ALA A 121 -1.43 -2.08 -16.39
C ALA A 121 -0.45 -1.96 -17.58
N ARG A 122 -0.81 -2.50 -18.75
CA ARG A 122 -0.01 -2.45 -19.98
C ARG A 122 -0.43 -1.33 -20.94
N LEU A 123 -1.43 -0.52 -20.60
CA LEU A 123 -1.89 0.58 -21.44
C LEU A 123 -0.79 1.64 -21.57
N PRO A 124 -0.32 1.93 -22.82
CA PRO A 124 0.88 2.71 -23.01
C PRO A 124 0.72 4.19 -22.59
N TYR A 125 -0.44 4.79 -22.84
CA TYR A 125 -0.66 6.20 -22.48
C TYR A 125 -0.91 6.36 -20.97
N LEU A 126 -1.68 5.46 -20.34
CA LEU A 126 -1.80 5.42 -18.88
C LEU A 126 -0.43 5.27 -18.21
N ASN A 127 0.42 4.36 -18.69
CA ASN A 127 1.77 4.20 -18.15
C ASN A 127 2.62 5.46 -18.35
N ALA A 128 2.52 6.13 -19.50
CA ALA A 128 3.22 7.39 -19.74
C ALA A 128 2.76 8.50 -18.77
N VAL A 129 1.46 8.61 -18.49
CA VAL A 129 0.91 9.58 -17.52
C VAL A 129 1.42 9.29 -16.11
N CYS A 130 1.45 8.02 -15.70
CA CYS A 130 2.00 7.63 -14.40
C CYS A 130 3.50 7.95 -14.30
N GLN A 131 4.28 7.70 -15.36
CA GLN A 131 5.72 7.98 -15.38
C GLN A 131 6.06 9.47 -15.38
N GLU A 132 5.22 10.32 -15.98
CA GLU A 132 5.42 11.78 -15.98
C GLU A 132 5.08 12.40 -14.61
N ALA A 133 4.21 11.76 -13.81
CA ALA A 133 3.83 12.24 -12.49
C ALA A 133 4.80 11.82 -11.37
N LEU A 134 5.70 10.87 -11.65
CA LEU A 134 6.74 10.37 -10.74
C LEU A 134 8.03 11.19 -10.86
#